data_AF-A0A9E1SVJ2-F1
#
_entry.id   AF-A0A9E1SVJ2-F1
#
_cell.length_a   1.000
_cell.length_b   1.000
_cell.length_c   1.000
_cell.angle_alpha   90.00
_cell.angle_beta   90.00
_cell.angle_gamma   90.00
#
_symmetry.space_group_name_H-M   'P 1'
#
loop_
_entity.id
_entity.type
_entity.pdbx_description
1 polymer ?
#
loop_
_entity_poly.entity_id
_entity_poly.type
_entity_poly.pdbx_seq_one_letter_code
_entity_poly.pdbx_strand_id
1 'polypeptide(L)'
;MAKGLATLVRVNEWSVDEKRRALGVLLRELDDLEAHRRALDQELSDEQSVAAQVPDEAGFLYGVYAEGVIIRREQLDAAIAAKETEIETARETLNEAYRELKKYEVIRDNRDRRERDDEDREERIRLDEMGVETYRRRN
;
A
#
# COMPACT_ATOMS: atom_id res chain seq x y z
N MET A 1 7.20 30.75 5.38
CA MET A 1 6.46 29.72 6.16
C MET A 1 5.56 28.85 5.29
N ALA A 2 4.64 29.41 4.49
CA ALA A 2 3.69 28.64 3.63
C ALA A 2 4.33 27.59 2.70
N LYS A 3 5.41 27.99 2.01
CA LYS A 3 6.14 27.10 1.09
C LYS A 3 6.75 25.88 1.78
N GLY A 4 7.05 25.98 3.08
CA GLY A 4 7.61 24.87 3.86
C GLY A 4 6.60 23.74 4.05
N LEU A 5 5.37 24.07 4.45
CA LEU A 5 4.32 23.08 4.70
C LEU A 5 3.85 22.38 3.42
N ALA A 6 3.69 23.10 2.31
CA ALA A 6 3.37 22.50 1.02
C ALA A 6 4.49 21.54 0.54
N THR A 7 5.75 21.89 0.83
CA THR A 7 6.89 21.01 0.53
C THR A 7 6.85 19.75 1.39
N LEU A 8 6.52 19.87 2.69
CA LEU A 8 6.38 18.71 3.59
C LEU A 8 5.26 17.77 3.15
N VAL A 9 4.09 18.30 2.77
CA VAL A 9 3.00 17.47 2.23
C VAL A 9 3.50 16.68 1.02
N ARG A 10 4.13 17.37 0.05
CA ARG A 10 4.69 16.71 -1.14
C ARG A 10 5.70 15.63 -0.77
N VAL A 11 6.66 15.90 0.11
CA VAL A 11 7.64 14.88 0.54
C VAL A 11 6.95 13.65 1.14
N ASN A 12 5.87 13.83 1.90
CA ASN A 12 5.12 12.72 2.47
C ASN A 12 4.28 11.96 1.43
N GLU A 13 3.70 12.64 0.43
CA GLU A 13 3.04 11.97 -0.71
C GLU A 13 4.01 11.05 -1.45
N TRP A 14 5.23 11.54 -1.71
CA TRP A 14 6.29 10.75 -2.36
C TRP A 14 6.71 9.54 -1.52
N SER A 15 6.80 9.70 -0.20
CA SER A 15 7.09 8.60 0.74
C SER A 15 5.99 7.52 0.72
N VAL A 16 4.72 7.94 0.71
CA VAL A 16 3.57 7.02 0.55
C VAL A 16 3.65 6.27 -0.78
N ASP A 17 3.92 6.98 -1.88
CA ASP A 17 4.02 6.37 -3.21
C ASP A 17 5.17 5.38 -3.33
N GLU A 18 6.31 5.67 -2.70
CA GLU A 18 7.45 4.76 -2.63
C GLU A 18 7.09 3.47 -1.88
N LYS A 19 6.51 3.59 -0.68
CA LYS A 19 6.10 2.43 0.13
C LYS A 19 5.01 1.61 -0.55
N ARG A 20 4.06 2.27 -1.22
CA ARG A 20 3.03 1.61 -2.02
C ARG A 20 3.64 0.82 -3.18
N ARG A 21 4.63 1.38 -3.87
CA ARG A 21 5.37 0.67 -4.94
C ARG A 21 6.13 -0.53 -4.38
N ALA A 22 6.81 -0.38 -3.24
CA ALA A 22 7.51 -1.48 -2.57
C ALA A 22 6.56 -2.62 -2.18
N LEU A 23 5.42 -2.30 -1.56
CA LEU A 23 4.38 -3.29 -1.26
C LEU A 23 3.87 -4.00 -2.53
N GLY A 24 3.69 -3.26 -3.62
CA GLY A 24 3.29 -3.84 -4.90
C GLY A 24 4.33 -4.80 -5.50
N VAL A 25 5.62 -4.62 -5.22
CA VAL A 25 6.66 -5.58 -5.61
C VAL A 25 6.51 -6.87 -4.80
N LEU A 26 6.39 -6.76 -3.47
CA LEU A 26 6.25 -7.92 -2.59
C LEU A 26 5.00 -8.76 -2.91
N LEU A 27 3.87 -8.09 -3.21
CA LEU A 27 2.64 -8.78 -3.60
C LEU A 27 2.80 -9.58 -4.90
N ARG A 28 3.52 -9.04 -5.89
CA ARG A 28 3.82 -9.79 -7.13
C ARG A 28 4.72 -10.98 -6.86
N GLU A 29 5.74 -10.82 -6.02
CA GLU A 29 6.61 -11.94 -5.61
C GLU A 29 5.82 -13.05 -4.90
N LEU A 30 4.85 -12.69 -4.07
CA LEU A 30 3.94 -13.65 -3.44
C LEU A 30 3.08 -14.37 -4.49
N ASP A 31 2.45 -13.62 -5.41
CA ASP A 31 1.63 -14.20 -6.49
C ASP A 31 2.43 -15.21 -7.32
N ASP A 32 3.70 -14.89 -7.62
CA ASP A 32 4.61 -15.78 -8.35
C ASP A 32 4.92 -17.05 -7.54
N LEU A 33 5.18 -16.95 -6.24
CA LEU A 33 5.40 -18.11 -5.37
C LEU A 33 4.15 -19.02 -5.30
N GLU A 34 2.97 -18.43 -5.14
CA GLU A 34 1.71 -19.18 -5.15
C GLU A 34 1.44 -19.84 -6.50
N ALA A 35 1.76 -19.16 -7.61
CA ALA A 35 1.65 -19.74 -8.94
C ALA A 35 2.55 -20.96 -9.11
N HIS A 36 3.82 -20.89 -8.68
CA HIS A 36 4.72 -22.04 -8.68
C HIS A 36 4.20 -23.17 -7.78
N ARG A 37 3.63 -22.83 -6.62
CA ARG A 37 3.08 -23.82 -5.69
C ARG A 37 1.88 -24.56 -6.25
N ARG A 38 0.99 -23.86 -6.98
CA ARG A 38 -0.14 -24.44 -7.71
C ARG A 38 0.31 -25.30 -8.89
N ALA A 39 1.31 -24.86 -9.65
CA ALA A 39 1.88 -25.63 -10.75
C ALA A 39 2.47 -26.96 -10.25
N LEU A 40 3.22 -26.93 -9.14
CA LEU A 40 3.79 -28.12 -8.52
C LEU A 40 2.71 -29.11 -8.04
N ASP A 41 1.59 -28.62 -7.52
CA ASP A 41 0.44 -29.47 -7.15
C ASP A 41 -0.19 -30.16 -8.36
N GLN A 42 -0.31 -29.43 -9.48
CA GLN A 42 -0.86 -30.00 -10.71
C GLN A 42 0.08 -31.07 -11.27
N GLU A 43 1.38 -30.79 -11.35
CA GLU A 43 2.39 -31.76 -11.79
C GLU A 43 2.35 -33.04 -10.94
N LEU A 44 2.24 -32.91 -9.61
CA LEU A 44 2.14 -34.05 -8.71
C LEU A 44 0.88 -34.89 -8.97
N SER A 45 -0.27 -34.23 -9.17
CA SER A 45 -1.53 -34.93 -9.49
C SER A 45 -1.44 -35.70 -10.80
N ASP A 46 -0.80 -35.10 -11.81
CA ASP A 46 -0.65 -35.73 -13.13
C ASP A 46 0.28 -36.95 -13.03
N GLU A 47 1.42 -36.81 -12.36
CA GLU A 47 2.37 -37.91 -12.14
C GLU A 47 1.74 -39.06 -11.34
N GLN A 48 0.93 -38.73 -10.31
CA GLN A 48 0.20 -39.73 -9.54
C GLN A 48 -0.78 -40.53 -10.41
N SER A 49 -1.47 -39.87 -11.33
CA SER A 49 -2.39 -40.51 -12.26
C SER A 49 -1.67 -41.46 -13.23
N VAL A 50 -0.48 -41.06 -13.70
CA VAL A 50 0.35 -41.89 -14.59
C VAL A 50 0.88 -43.12 -13.84
N ALA A 51 1.42 -42.94 -12.63
CA ALA A 51 1.94 -44.04 -11.83
C ALA A 51 0.87 -45.09 -11.49
N ALA A 52 -0.37 -44.64 -11.24
CA ALA A 52 -1.51 -45.54 -11.01
C ALA A 52 -1.90 -46.39 -12.23
N GLN A 53 -1.57 -45.93 -13.44
CA GLN A 53 -1.87 -46.65 -14.70
C GLN A 53 -0.79 -47.67 -15.10
N VAL A 54 0.45 -47.54 -14.59
CA VAL A 54 1.58 -48.44 -14.93
C VAL A 54 2.32 -48.93 -13.68
N PRO A 55 1.72 -49.84 -12.89
CA PRO A 55 2.19 -50.13 -11.52
C PRO A 55 3.55 -50.86 -11.42
N ASP A 56 3.89 -51.68 -12.41
CA ASP A 56 4.98 -52.67 -12.29
C ASP A 56 6.40 -52.06 -12.30
N GLU A 57 6.59 -50.92 -12.98
CA GLU A 57 7.89 -50.22 -13.07
C GLU A 57 7.82 -48.77 -12.55
N ALA A 58 6.65 -48.11 -12.66
CA ALA A 58 6.51 -46.70 -12.29
C ALA A 58 6.36 -46.46 -10.78
N GLY A 59 5.88 -47.43 -10.00
CA GLY A 59 5.61 -47.25 -8.57
C GLY A 59 6.86 -46.91 -7.73
N PHE A 60 8.01 -47.51 -8.03
CA PHE A 60 9.26 -47.23 -7.32
C PHE A 60 9.83 -45.86 -7.67
N LEU A 61 9.83 -45.49 -8.96
CA LEU A 61 10.28 -44.18 -9.43
C LEU A 61 9.38 -43.05 -8.91
N TYR A 62 8.07 -43.30 -8.84
CA TYR A 62 7.09 -42.38 -8.28
C TYR A 62 7.35 -42.08 -6.80
N GLY A 63 7.73 -43.08 -5.99
CA GLY A 63 8.06 -42.87 -4.57
C GLY A 63 9.19 -41.86 -4.36
N VAL A 64 10.28 -42.00 -5.13
CA VAL A 64 11.43 -41.07 -5.08
C VAL A 64 11.05 -39.67 -5.58
N TYR A 65 10.26 -39.60 -6.66
CA TYR A 65 9.75 -38.34 -7.18
C TYR A 65 8.87 -37.62 -6.15
N ALA A 66 7.92 -38.35 -5.53
CA ALA A 66 6.97 -37.81 -4.55
C ALA A 66 7.68 -37.23 -3.32
N GLU A 67 8.73 -37.89 -2.81
CA GLU A 67 9.55 -37.37 -1.71
C GLU A 67 10.21 -36.03 -2.08
N GLY A 68 10.79 -35.94 -3.28
CA GLY A 68 11.38 -34.70 -3.79
C GLY A 68 10.35 -33.57 -3.94
N VAL A 69 9.13 -33.89 -4.37
CA VAL A 69 8.04 -32.92 -4.48
C VAL A 69 7.58 -32.43 -3.11
N ILE A 70 7.47 -33.30 -2.10
CA ILE A 70 7.11 -32.91 -0.73
C ILE A 70 8.09 -31.85 -0.21
N ILE A 71 9.39 -32.10 -0.35
CA ILE A 71 10.42 -31.14 0.10
C ILE A 71 10.28 -29.79 -0.61
N ARG A 72 10.05 -29.79 -1.93
CA ARG A 72 9.85 -28.55 -2.70
C ARG A 72 8.57 -27.81 -2.28
N ARG A 73 7.48 -28.53 -1.99
CA ARG A 73 6.22 -27.94 -1.48
C ARG A 73 6.46 -27.27 -0.13
N GLU A 74 7.13 -27.95 0.80
CA GLU A 74 7.47 -27.39 2.11
C GLU A 74 8.35 -26.13 1.98
N GLN A 75 9.31 -26.12 1.06
CA GLN A 75 10.15 -24.96 0.78
C GLN A 75 9.33 -23.78 0.21
N LEU A 76 8.43 -24.04 -0.73
CA LEU A 76 7.55 -23.01 -1.28
C LEU A 76 6.57 -22.48 -0.23
N ASP A 77 5.97 -23.35 0.57
CA ASP A 77 5.04 -22.98 1.63
C ASP A 77 5.74 -22.13 2.71
N ALA A 78 6.98 -22.48 3.07
CA ALA A 78 7.80 -21.66 3.96
C ALA A 78 8.16 -20.29 3.35
N ALA A 79 8.50 -20.26 2.05
CA ALA A 79 8.80 -19.01 1.35
C ALA A 79 7.57 -18.09 1.24
N ILE A 80 6.39 -18.66 0.97
CA ILE A 80 5.10 -17.96 0.97
C ILE A 80 4.83 -17.34 2.34
N ALA A 81 4.90 -18.13 3.41
CA ALA A 81 4.64 -17.64 4.76
C ALA A 81 5.63 -16.52 5.19
N ALA A 82 6.89 -16.65 4.81
CA ALA A 82 7.88 -15.60 5.03
C ALA A 82 7.51 -14.32 4.25
N LYS A 83 7.14 -14.45 2.98
CA LYS A 83 6.73 -13.32 2.13
C LYS A 83 5.46 -12.63 2.64
N GLU A 84 4.49 -13.38 3.13
CA GLU A 84 3.27 -12.83 3.76
C GLU A 84 3.62 -11.98 4.99
N THR A 85 4.58 -12.43 5.81
CA THR A 85 5.07 -11.67 6.97
C THR A 85 5.76 -10.37 6.55
N GLU A 86 6.57 -10.41 5.48
CA GLU A 86 7.18 -9.21 4.89
C GLU A 86 6.13 -8.23 4.36
N ILE A 87 5.08 -8.74 3.70
CA ILE A 87 3.96 -7.96 3.19
C ILE A 87 3.22 -7.26 4.32
N GLU A 88 2.96 -7.96 5.43
CA GLU A 88 2.27 -7.35 6.57
C GLU A 88 3.09 -6.22 7.17
N THR A 89 4.40 -6.43 7.34
CA THR A 89 5.33 -5.38 7.77
C THR A 89 5.30 -4.19 6.79
N ALA A 90 5.33 -4.45 5.48
CA ALA A 90 5.26 -3.40 4.47
C ALA A 90 3.93 -2.62 4.51
N ARG A 91 2.80 -3.30 4.76
CA ARG A 91 1.49 -2.67 4.96
C ARG A 91 1.47 -1.76 6.18
N GLU A 92 2.04 -2.20 7.31
CA GLU A 92 2.16 -1.37 8.50
C GLU A 92 2.97 -0.09 8.21
N THR A 93 4.13 -0.21 7.57
CA THR A 93 4.95 0.97 7.24
C THR A 93 4.25 1.92 6.26
N LEU A 94 3.45 1.39 5.31
CA LEU A 94 2.64 2.20 4.40
C LEU A 94 1.54 2.93 5.17
N ASN A 95 0.87 2.25 6.09
CA ASN A 95 -0.15 2.84 6.95
C ASN A 95 0.41 3.98 7.82
N GLU A 96 1.61 3.81 8.37
CA GLU A 96 2.31 4.87 9.09
C GLU A 96 2.60 6.08 8.22
N ALA A 97 3.08 5.88 6.99
CA ALA A 97 3.32 6.98 6.06
C ALA A 97 2.03 7.73 5.68
N TYR A 98 0.91 7.02 5.51
CA TYR A 98 -0.39 7.65 5.31
C TYR A 98 -0.82 8.50 6.50
N ARG A 99 -0.60 8.03 7.73
CA ARG A 99 -0.91 8.81 8.95
C ARG A 99 -0.08 10.09 9.02
N GLU A 100 1.22 10.02 8.71
CA GLU A 100 2.09 11.19 8.72
C GLU A 100 1.73 12.18 7.60
N LEU A 101 1.43 11.69 6.38
CA LEU A 101 0.88 12.52 5.31
C LEU A 101 -0.40 13.23 5.79
N LYS A 102 -1.33 12.48 6.38
CA LYS A 102 -2.62 13.03 6.81
C LYS A 102 -2.47 14.13 7.86
N LYS A 103 -1.52 13.96 8.78
CA LYS A 103 -1.18 14.99 9.79
C LYS A 103 -0.77 16.30 9.12
N TYR A 104 0.11 16.27 8.12
CA TYR A 104 0.52 17.51 7.42
C TYR A 104 -0.60 18.12 6.59
N GLU A 105 -1.44 17.31 5.94
CA GLU A 105 -2.64 17.80 5.26
C GLU A 105 -3.56 18.55 6.24
N VAL A 106 -3.85 17.97 7.41
CA VAL A 106 -4.72 18.60 8.41
C VAL A 106 -4.11 19.91 8.93
N ILE A 107 -2.79 19.97 9.12
CA ILE A 107 -2.11 21.21 9.52
C ILE A 107 -2.25 22.27 8.42
N ARG A 108 -2.09 21.90 7.15
CA ARG A 108 -2.26 22.80 6.00
C ARG A 108 -3.69 23.31 5.93
N ASP A 109 -4.67 22.42 5.95
CA ASP A 109 -6.07 22.79 5.80
C ASP A 109 -6.54 23.69 6.96
N ASN A 110 -6.09 23.43 8.19
CA ASN A 110 -6.36 24.30 9.34
C ASN A 110 -5.75 25.69 9.19
N ARG A 111 -4.54 25.79 8.61
CA ARG A 111 -3.89 27.06 8.35
C ARG A 111 -4.59 27.84 7.25
N ASP A 112 -4.90 27.18 6.14
CA ASP A 112 -5.61 27.79 5.01
C ASP A 112 -6.99 28.29 5.44
N ARG A 113 -7.68 27.56 6.33
CA ARG A 113 -8.93 28.05 6.93
C ARG A 113 -8.73 29.31 7.76
N ARG A 114 -7.72 29.35 8.63
CA ARG A 114 -7.43 30.56 9.44
C ARG A 114 -7.12 31.77 8.57
N GLU A 115 -6.32 31.58 7.52
CA GLU A 115 -5.95 32.66 6.60
C GLU A 115 -7.20 33.21 5.90
N ARG A 116 -8.12 32.34 5.45
CA ARG A 116 -9.41 32.77 4.88
C ARG A 116 -10.31 33.47 5.89
N ASP A 117 -10.41 32.95 7.11
CA ASP A 117 -11.24 33.55 8.16
C ASP A 117 -10.73 34.97 8.52
N ASP A 118 -9.42 35.17 8.53
CA ASP A 118 -8.78 36.47 8.76
C ASP A 118 -9.02 37.44 7.58
N GLU A 119 -8.87 36.97 6.33
CA GLU A 119 -9.16 37.75 5.12
C GLU A 119 -10.63 38.19 5.06
N ASP A 120 -11.57 37.27 5.31
CA ASP A 120 -13.01 37.55 5.37
C ASP A 120 -13.35 38.58 6.47
N ARG A 121 -12.66 38.49 7.61
CA ARG A 121 -12.83 39.45 8.71
C ARG A 121 -12.33 40.84 8.33
N GLU A 122 -11.16 40.94 7.72
CA GLU A 122 -10.61 42.21 7.24
C GLU A 122 -11.46 42.82 6.12
N GLU A 123 -12.03 42.01 5.23
CA GLU A 123 -12.96 42.47 4.20
C GLU A 123 -14.25 43.02 4.82
N ARG A 124 -14.86 42.29 5.78
CA ARG A 124 -16.07 42.76 6.49
C ARG A 124 -15.85 44.10 7.18
N ILE A 125 -14.74 44.26 7.91
CA ILE A 125 -14.41 45.52 8.60
C ILE A 125 -14.31 46.67 7.59
N ARG A 126 -13.63 46.46 6.46
CA ARG A 126 -13.50 47.48 5.40
C ARG A 126 -14.85 47.85 4.77
N LEU A 127 -15.71 46.86 4.51
CA LEU A 127 -17.06 47.09 3.97
C LEU A 127 -17.93 47.89 4.95
N ASP A 128 -17.88 47.56 6.23
CA ASP A 128 -18.61 48.27 7.28
C ASP A 128 -18.14 49.73 7.40
N GLU A 129 -16.82 49.98 7.36
CA GLU A 129 -16.25 51.33 7.39
C GLU A 129 -16.72 52.19 6.18
N MET A 130 -16.71 51.63 4.98
CA MET A 130 -17.21 52.30 3.77
C MET A 130 -18.72 52.59 3.86
N GLY A 131 -19.49 51.68 4.44
CA GLY A 131 -20.93 51.87 4.68
C GLY A 131 -21.20 53.05 5.62
N VAL A 132 -20.47 53.15 6.72
CA VAL A 132 -20.56 54.27 7.68
C VAL A 132 -20.15 55.58 7.03
N GLU A 133 -19.06 55.60 6.26
CA GLU A 133 -18.61 56.82 5.57
C GLU A 133 -19.64 57.30 4.53
N THR A 134 -20.19 56.38 3.74
CA THR A 134 -21.21 56.68 2.73
C THR A 134 -22.47 57.25 3.38
N TYR A 135 -22.91 56.68 4.51
CA TYR A 135 -24.04 57.21 5.28
C TYR A 135 -23.76 58.63 5.80
N ARG A 136 -22.55 58.89 6.34
CA ARG A 136 -22.15 60.22 6.83
C ARG A 136 -22.09 61.28 5.74
N ARG A 137 -21.75 60.93 4.49
CA ARG A 137 -21.69 61.87 3.37
C ARG A 137 -23.08 62.22 2.80
N ARG A 138 -24.11 61.45 3.15
CA ARG A 138 -25.47 61.57 2.58
C ARG A 138 -26.45 62.31 3.50
N ASN A 139 -26.09 62.50 4.77
CA ASN A 139 -26.75 63.39 5.74
C ASN A 139 -25.92 64.67 5.92
#